data_AF-A0A9P5CJV1-F1
#
_entry.id   AF-A0A9P5CJV1-F1
#
_cell.length_a   1.000
_cell.length_b   1.000
_cell.length_c   1.000
_cell.angle_alpha   90.00
_cell.angle_beta   90.00
_cell.angle_gamma   90.00
#
_symmetry.space_group_name_H-M   'P 1'
#
loop_
_entity.id
_entity.type
_entity.pdbx_description
1 polymer ?
#
loop_
_entity_poly.entity_id
_entity_poly.type
_entity_poly.pdbx_seq_one_letter_code
_entity_poly.pdbx_strand_id
1 'polypeptide(L)'
;RELLGPTPPVADVCSIIDEAAEYAVLIAEEAMWNSAVHYPLMQLALYGERRQRSTWRQPQCPREGGLPAVSIRVAQCTTARITREYLPAVETSGKQVDFCFYMQIDAATQQRIDAMHASLPLRSINHTGLEGLLGRPIALSCESKK
;
A
#
# COMPACT_ATOMS: atom_id res chain seq x y z
N ARG A 1 -23.63 -5.20 -7.75
CA ARG A 1 -23.21 -4.56 -6.48
C ARG A 1 -22.69 -5.60 -5.49
N GLU A 2 -23.43 -6.68 -5.22
CA GLU A 2 -22.99 -7.74 -4.30
C GLU A 2 -21.75 -8.55 -4.77
N LEU A 3 -21.49 -8.59 -6.08
CA LEU A 3 -20.31 -9.24 -6.65
C LEU A 3 -18.96 -8.54 -6.35
N LEU A 4 -18.99 -7.28 -5.90
CA LEU A 4 -17.79 -6.45 -5.74
C LEU A 4 -17.23 -6.45 -4.30
N GLY A 5 -17.80 -7.26 -3.41
CA GLY A 5 -17.44 -7.29 -2.00
C GLY A 5 -18.20 -6.25 -1.16
N PRO A 6 -17.95 -6.24 0.16
CA PRO A 6 -18.64 -5.32 1.07
C PRO A 6 -18.29 -3.88 0.73
N THR A 7 -19.30 -3.03 0.64
CA THR A 7 -19.11 -1.58 0.51
C THR A 7 -18.77 -1.00 1.88
N PRO A 8 -17.81 -0.06 1.99
CA PRO A 8 -17.55 0.63 3.24
C PRO A 8 -18.79 1.32 3.83
N PRO A 9 -18.90 1.44 5.16
CA PRO A 9 -19.99 2.16 5.79
C PRO A 9 -20.01 3.62 5.38
N VAL A 10 -21.21 4.18 5.21
CA VAL A 10 -21.38 5.59 4.84
C VAL A 10 -20.72 6.50 5.86
N ALA A 11 -20.81 6.18 7.15
CA ALA A 11 -20.22 6.99 8.22
C ALA A 11 -18.68 7.12 8.09
N ASP A 12 -17.99 6.03 7.74
CA ASP A 12 -16.54 6.03 7.55
C ASP A 12 -16.13 6.84 6.33
N VAL A 13 -16.90 6.73 5.25
CA VAL A 13 -16.69 7.53 4.04
C VAL A 13 -16.91 9.02 4.34
N CYS A 14 -17.98 9.36 5.08
CA CYS A 14 -18.24 10.73 5.51
C CYS A 14 -17.11 11.30 6.37
N SER A 15 -16.59 10.53 7.32
CA SER A 15 -15.45 10.97 8.14
C SER A 15 -14.21 11.33 7.31
N ILE A 16 -13.92 10.58 6.25
CA ILE A 16 -12.80 10.90 5.33
C ILE A 16 -13.11 12.15 4.50
N ILE A 17 -14.37 12.34 4.08
CA ILE A 17 -14.80 13.54 3.34
C ILE A 17 -14.68 14.79 4.22
N ASP A 18 -15.06 14.71 5.49
CA ASP A 18 -14.94 15.83 6.43
C ASP A 18 -13.47 16.21 6.64
N GLU A 19 -12.58 15.24 6.85
CA GLU A 19 -11.13 15.47 6.94
C GLU A 19 -10.59 16.10 5.63
N ALA A 20 -11.02 15.62 4.47
CA ALA A 20 -10.62 16.17 3.18
C ALA A 20 -11.07 17.64 3.02
N ALA A 21 -12.26 17.99 3.50
CA ALA A 21 -12.75 19.37 3.47
C ALA A 21 -11.89 20.29 4.34
N GLU A 22 -11.48 19.85 5.53
CA GLU A 22 -10.57 20.60 6.40
C GLU A 22 -9.20 20.83 5.73
N TYR A 23 -8.62 19.79 5.13
CA TYR A 23 -7.30 19.89 4.50
C TYR A 23 -7.33 20.71 3.20
N ALA A 24 -8.47 20.75 2.52
CA ALA A 24 -8.70 21.67 1.40
C ALA A 24 -8.70 23.13 1.86
N VAL A 25 -9.39 23.44 2.96
CA VAL A 25 -9.41 24.80 3.54
C VAL A 25 -8.02 25.24 3.99
N LEU A 26 -7.25 24.32 4.57
CA LEU A 26 -5.87 24.57 5.00
C LEU A 26 -4.87 24.70 3.84
N ILE A 27 -5.29 24.45 2.59
CA ILE A 27 -4.40 24.36 1.42
C ILE A 27 -3.23 23.41 1.74
N ALA A 28 -3.56 22.28 2.35
CA ALA A 28 -2.58 21.36 2.89
C ALA A 28 -1.66 20.79 1.80
N GLU A 29 -0.43 20.46 2.19
CA GLU A 29 0.54 19.88 1.26
C GLU A 29 0.21 18.44 0.89
N GLU A 30 0.75 17.96 -0.24
CA GLU A 30 0.41 16.62 -0.75
C GLU A 30 0.73 15.52 0.28
N ALA A 31 1.84 15.68 1.01
CA ALA A 31 2.19 14.77 2.10
C ALA A 31 1.12 14.70 3.21
N MET A 32 0.44 15.81 3.49
CA MET A 32 -0.64 15.89 4.48
C MET A 32 -1.91 15.20 3.94
N TRP A 33 -2.25 15.43 2.68
CA TRP A 33 -3.33 14.70 1.99
C TRP A 33 -3.07 13.18 1.98
N ASN A 34 -1.81 12.80 1.74
CA ASN A 34 -1.40 11.41 1.69
C ASN A 34 -1.58 10.68 3.02
N SER A 35 -1.33 11.35 4.15
CA SER A 35 -1.51 10.78 5.48
C SER A 35 -2.94 10.83 6.00
N ALA A 36 -3.66 11.93 5.76
CA ALA A 36 -4.97 12.16 6.36
C ALA A 36 -6.16 11.67 5.50
N VAL A 37 -6.01 11.63 4.17
CA VAL A 37 -7.13 11.32 3.26
C VAL A 37 -6.84 10.07 2.44
N HIS A 38 -5.76 10.08 1.63
CA HIS A 38 -5.52 9.00 0.67
C HIS A 38 -5.21 7.66 1.36
N TYR A 39 -4.32 7.65 2.34
CA TYR A 39 -3.97 6.41 3.04
C TYR A 39 -5.16 5.82 3.81
N PRO A 40 -5.92 6.59 4.61
CA PRO A 40 -7.14 6.07 5.25
C PRO A 40 -8.17 5.56 4.25
N LEU A 41 -8.36 6.24 3.12
CA LEU A 41 -9.27 5.79 2.06
C LEU A 41 -8.84 4.44 1.47
N MET A 42 -7.56 4.27 1.15
CA MET A 42 -7.02 3.00 0.65
C MET A 42 -7.17 1.89 1.69
N GLN A 43 -6.96 2.19 2.97
CA GLN A 43 -7.16 1.21 4.04
C GLN A 43 -8.65 0.84 4.19
N LEU A 44 -9.56 1.81 4.13
CA LEU A 44 -11.00 1.56 4.18
C LEU A 44 -11.43 0.67 3.00
N ALA A 45 -10.91 0.94 1.79
CA ALA A 45 -11.18 0.13 0.60
C ALA A 45 -10.67 -1.31 0.72
N LEU A 46 -9.48 -1.53 1.32
CA LEU A 46 -8.90 -2.86 1.45
C LEU A 46 -9.48 -3.69 2.60
N TYR A 47 -9.83 -3.06 3.71
CA TYR A 47 -10.15 -3.78 4.95
C TYR A 47 -11.58 -3.59 5.43
N GLY A 48 -12.30 -2.57 4.95
CA GLY A 48 -13.61 -2.18 5.46
C GLY A 48 -13.63 -1.97 6.98
N GLU A 49 -14.77 -2.27 7.61
CA GLU A 49 -14.97 -2.18 9.06
C GLU A 49 -14.00 -3.06 9.89
N ARG A 50 -13.43 -4.12 9.30
CA ARG A 50 -12.67 -5.14 10.04
C ARG A 50 -11.38 -4.59 10.69
N ARG A 51 -10.96 -3.36 10.36
CA ARG A 51 -9.73 -2.75 10.87
C ARG A 51 -9.94 -1.60 11.87
N GLN A 52 -11.12 -1.03 11.96
CA GLN A 52 -11.32 0.23 12.70
C GLN A 52 -11.49 0.05 14.22
N ARG A 53 -11.88 -1.13 14.72
CA ARG A 53 -12.34 -1.27 16.11
C ARG A 53 -11.27 -1.40 17.20
N SER A 54 -9.96 -1.32 16.91
CA SER A 54 -8.96 -1.38 17.98
C SER A 54 -7.57 -0.87 17.57
N THR A 55 -7.36 0.45 17.61
CA THR A 55 -6.07 1.13 17.38
C THR A 55 -5.46 0.85 16.01
N TRP A 56 -4.61 1.74 15.48
CA TRP A 56 -3.83 1.49 14.26
C TRP A 56 -2.75 0.40 14.45
N ARG A 57 -3.06 -0.70 15.16
CA ARG A 57 -2.20 -1.88 15.30
C ARG A 57 -2.57 -2.90 14.23
N GLN A 58 -1.52 -3.56 13.74
CA GLN A 58 -1.59 -4.65 12.78
C GLN A 58 -2.70 -5.65 13.17
N PRO A 59 -3.58 -6.05 12.23
CA PRO A 59 -4.38 -7.23 12.45
C PRO A 59 -3.41 -8.40 12.61
N GLN A 60 -3.36 -9.00 13.78
CA GLN A 60 -2.90 -10.38 13.89
C GLN A 60 -3.95 -11.21 13.16
N CYS A 61 -3.54 -11.86 12.06
CA CYS A 61 -4.38 -12.79 11.34
C CYS A 61 -5.07 -13.75 12.33
N PRO A 62 -6.36 -14.11 12.15
CA PRO A 62 -7.01 -15.11 12.99
C PRO A 62 -6.19 -16.40 12.92
N ARG A 63 -5.79 -16.91 14.09
CA ARG A 63 -4.97 -18.13 14.21
C ARG A 63 -5.75 -19.41 13.89
N GLU A 64 -7.05 -19.35 13.66
CA GLU A 64 -7.87 -20.53 13.37
C GLU A 64 -8.92 -20.21 12.31
N GLY A 65 -8.95 -21.00 11.24
CA GLY A 65 -9.93 -20.90 10.15
C GLY A 65 -9.39 -20.28 8.86
N GLY A 66 -8.53 -21.01 8.14
CA GLY A 66 -8.25 -20.85 6.71
C GLY A 66 -8.11 -19.41 6.19
N LEU A 67 -6.96 -18.78 6.44
CA LEU A 67 -6.58 -17.54 5.74
C LEU A 67 -6.64 -17.76 4.22
N PRO A 68 -7.06 -16.75 3.42
CA PRO A 68 -6.69 -16.76 2.01
C PRO A 68 -5.16 -16.81 1.93
N ALA A 69 -4.63 -17.66 1.03
CA ALA A 69 -3.19 -17.88 0.88
C ALA A 69 -2.38 -16.58 0.64
N VAL A 70 -3.06 -15.50 0.23
CA VAL A 70 -2.48 -14.19 -0.03
C VAL A 70 -3.40 -13.10 0.55
N SER A 71 -2.83 -12.10 1.23
CA SER A 71 -3.56 -10.90 1.64
C SER A 71 -2.85 -9.63 1.18
N ILE A 72 -3.60 -8.60 0.78
CA ILE A 72 -3.02 -7.34 0.30
C ILE A 72 -2.84 -6.38 1.48
N ARG A 73 -1.75 -5.62 1.44
CA ARG A 73 -1.44 -4.52 2.36
C ARG A 73 -1.11 -3.28 1.55
N VAL A 74 -1.27 -2.11 2.18
CA VAL A 74 -0.86 -0.82 1.62
C VAL A 74 0.24 -0.22 2.50
N ALA A 75 1.23 0.41 1.87
CA ALA A 75 2.29 1.17 2.53
C ALA A 75 2.44 2.54 1.87
N GLN A 76 2.64 3.58 2.69
CA GLN A 76 3.13 4.87 2.22
C GLN A 76 4.61 4.73 1.87
N CYS A 77 4.96 5.16 0.67
CA CYS A 77 6.27 4.93 0.07
C CYS A 77 6.87 6.24 -0.46
N THR A 78 6.56 7.40 0.12
CA THR A 78 6.91 8.75 -0.39
C THR A 78 8.40 8.99 -0.72
N THR A 79 9.32 8.18 -0.19
CA THR A 79 10.76 8.21 -0.50
C THR A 79 11.18 7.23 -1.60
N ALA A 80 10.31 6.28 -1.96
CA ALA A 80 10.55 5.28 -2.97
C ALA A 80 10.49 5.91 -4.37
N ARG A 81 11.42 5.45 -5.21
CA ARG A 81 11.50 5.83 -6.62
C ARG A 81 11.60 4.57 -7.44
N ILE A 82 11.03 4.62 -8.63
CA ILE A 82 11.24 3.57 -9.62
C ILE A 82 12.74 3.48 -9.92
N THR A 83 13.28 2.27 -9.81
CA THR A 83 14.68 1.99 -10.08
C THR A 83 15.02 2.35 -11.52
N ARG A 84 16.20 2.95 -11.75
CA ARG A 84 16.61 3.49 -13.04
C ARG A 84 16.53 2.48 -14.19
N GLU A 85 16.84 1.22 -13.91
CA GLU A 85 16.82 0.10 -14.87
C GLU A 85 15.42 -0.21 -15.42
N TYR A 86 14.37 0.25 -14.75
CA TYR A 86 12.98 0.13 -15.20
C TYR A 86 12.43 1.40 -15.87
N LEU A 87 13.23 2.47 -15.96
CA LEU A 87 12.84 3.71 -16.61
C LEU A 87 13.19 3.68 -18.12
N PRO A 88 12.43 4.39 -18.96
CA PRO A 88 12.86 4.67 -20.33
C PRO A 88 14.26 5.31 -20.33
N ALA A 89 15.11 4.98 -21.31
CA ALA A 89 16.50 5.45 -21.36
C ALA A 89 16.67 6.99 -21.33
N VAL A 90 15.62 7.71 -21.74
CA VAL A 90 15.54 9.18 -21.74
C VAL A 90 15.20 9.79 -20.38
N GLU A 91 14.63 9.00 -19.45
CA GLU A 91 14.29 9.47 -18.11
C GLU A 91 15.50 9.29 -17.17
N THR A 92 16.04 10.42 -16.70
CA THR A 92 17.22 10.44 -15.81
C THR A 92 16.87 10.51 -14.32
N SER A 93 15.60 10.80 -14.01
CA SER A 93 15.07 10.94 -12.65
C SER A 93 13.96 9.92 -12.45
N GLY A 94 14.08 9.09 -11.41
CA GLY A 94 13.06 8.09 -11.09
C GLY A 94 11.75 8.72 -10.66
N LYS A 95 10.65 8.26 -11.28
CA LYS A 95 9.28 8.59 -10.88
C LYS A 95 9.07 8.16 -9.43
N GLN A 96 8.44 9.03 -8.65
CA GLN A 96 8.13 8.75 -7.24
C GLN A 96 6.92 7.83 -7.14
N VAL A 97 6.87 7.08 -6.05
CA VAL A 97 5.75 6.22 -5.72
C VAL A 97 5.24 6.65 -4.35
N ASP A 98 4.02 7.16 -4.27
CA ASP A 98 3.47 7.62 -2.98
C ASP A 98 2.95 6.45 -2.16
N PHE A 99 2.38 5.44 -2.82
CA PHE A 99 1.81 4.26 -2.19
C PHE A 99 2.13 2.99 -2.95
N CYS A 100 2.34 1.90 -2.21
CA CYS A 100 2.45 0.56 -2.75
C CYS A 100 1.42 -0.36 -2.11
N PHE A 101 0.79 -1.18 -2.93
CA PHE A 101 0.01 -2.33 -2.50
C PHE A 101 0.90 -3.56 -2.62
N TYR A 102 1.19 -4.22 -1.50
CA TYR A 102 2.05 -5.39 -1.47
C TYR A 102 1.33 -6.60 -0.90
N MET A 103 1.74 -7.78 -1.35
CA MET A 103 1.17 -9.05 -0.92
C MET A 103 1.88 -9.57 0.33
N GLN A 104 1.09 -9.98 1.31
CA GLN A 104 1.50 -10.92 2.34
C GLN A 104 1.20 -12.33 1.85
N ILE A 105 2.26 -13.11 1.75
CA ILE A 105 2.27 -14.48 1.24
C ILE A 105 2.61 -15.45 2.38
N ASP A 106 2.37 -16.73 2.15
CA ASP A 106 2.76 -17.78 3.09
C ASP A 106 4.30 -17.93 3.22
N ALA A 107 4.74 -18.61 4.27
CA ALA A 107 6.16 -18.77 4.58
C ALA A 107 6.93 -19.58 3.53
N ALA A 108 6.30 -20.58 2.89
CA ALA A 108 6.97 -21.38 1.86
C ALA A 108 7.20 -20.54 0.60
N THR A 109 6.24 -19.70 0.22
CA THR A 109 6.40 -18.74 -0.88
C THR A 109 7.43 -17.67 -0.53
N GLN A 110 7.44 -17.16 0.70
CA GLN A 110 8.45 -16.19 1.14
C GLN A 110 9.88 -16.75 1.06
N GLN A 111 10.11 -18.00 1.49
CA GLN A 111 11.42 -18.65 1.37
C GLN A 111 11.91 -18.74 -0.08
N ARG A 112 11.01 -19.02 -1.02
CA ARG A 112 11.34 -19.05 -2.46
C ARG A 112 11.72 -17.67 -2.98
N ILE A 113 11.03 -16.63 -2.51
CA ILE A 113 11.35 -15.25 -2.85
C ILE A 113 12.71 -14.86 -2.27
N ASP A 114 12.98 -15.18 -1.01
CA ASP A 114 14.25 -14.85 -0.35
C ASP A 114 15.44 -15.52 -1.05
N ALA A 115 15.26 -16.77 -1.52
CA ALA A 115 16.26 -17.47 -2.33
C ALA A 115 16.52 -16.79 -3.68
N MET A 116 15.47 -16.34 -4.37
CA MET A 116 15.60 -15.61 -5.64
C MET A 116 16.27 -14.24 -5.42
N HIS A 117 15.86 -13.54 -4.37
CA HIS A 117 16.30 -12.20 -4.01
C HIS A 117 17.83 -12.09 -3.85
N ALA A 118 18.50 -13.16 -3.42
CA ALA A 118 19.97 -13.21 -3.35
C ALA A 118 20.67 -13.09 -4.71
N SER A 119 19.99 -13.47 -5.79
CA SER A 119 20.52 -13.47 -7.16
C SER A 119 20.07 -12.27 -8.00
N LEU A 120 19.07 -11.50 -7.55
CA LEU A 120 18.52 -10.41 -8.34
C LEU A 120 19.41 -9.17 -8.31
N PRO A 121 19.52 -8.46 -9.46
CA PRO A 121 20.08 -7.12 -9.48
C PRO A 121 19.42 -6.26 -8.41
N LEU A 122 20.23 -5.52 -7.66
CA LEU A 122 19.78 -4.58 -6.61
C LEU A 122 19.03 -5.23 -5.44
N ARG A 123 19.01 -6.57 -5.37
CA ARG A 123 18.37 -7.33 -4.29
C ARG A 123 16.92 -6.87 -4.08
N SER A 124 16.16 -6.67 -5.16
CA SER A 124 14.73 -6.35 -5.09
C SER A 124 13.97 -7.19 -6.10
N ILE A 125 12.83 -7.74 -5.70
CA ILE A 125 11.87 -8.36 -6.61
C ILE A 125 10.91 -7.33 -7.23
N ASN A 126 11.06 -6.06 -6.86
CA ASN A 126 10.15 -4.97 -7.21
C ASN A 126 10.84 -3.93 -8.09
N HIS A 127 10.02 -3.07 -8.68
CA HIS A 127 10.49 -1.91 -9.45
C HIS A 127 11.02 -0.75 -8.59
N THR A 128 11.07 -0.90 -7.26
CA THR A 128 11.69 0.06 -6.33
C THR A 128 12.68 -0.66 -5.40
N GLY A 129 13.66 0.08 -4.88
CA GLY A 129 14.64 -0.40 -3.90
C GLY A 129 14.27 -0.11 -2.44
N LEU A 130 12.99 0.06 -2.11
CA LEU A 130 12.57 0.40 -0.74
C LEU A 130 12.84 -0.76 0.22
N GLU A 131 13.72 -0.57 1.19
CA GLU A 131 14.26 -1.62 2.08
C GLU A 131 13.18 -2.51 2.72
N GLY A 132 12.12 -1.91 3.26
CA GLY A 132 11.04 -2.64 3.91
C GLY A 132 10.18 -3.51 2.97
N LEU A 133 10.33 -3.32 1.66
CA LEU A 133 9.56 -4.02 0.62
C LEU A 133 10.42 -4.89 -0.31
N LEU A 134 11.74 -4.95 -0.16
CA LEU A 134 12.63 -5.62 -1.13
C LEU A 134 12.24 -7.08 -1.44
N GLY A 135 11.81 -7.84 -0.44
CA GLY A 135 11.31 -9.22 -0.56
C GLY A 135 9.78 -9.36 -0.45
N ARG A 136 9.03 -8.25 -0.49
CA ARG A 136 7.56 -8.25 -0.42
C ARG A 136 7.00 -7.88 -1.79
N PRO A 137 6.31 -8.80 -2.50
CA PRO A 137 5.83 -8.50 -3.84
C PRO A 137 4.88 -7.31 -3.87
N ILE A 138 5.24 -6.28 -4.65
CA ILE A 138 4.34 -5.15 -4.94
C ILE A 138 3.42 -5.56 -6.09
N ALA A 139 2.12 -5.55 -5.83
CA ALA A 139 1.08 -5.80 -6.81
C ALA A 139 0.73 -4.53 -7.61
N LEU A 140 0.75 -3.37 -6.95
CA LEU A 140 0.40 -2.08 -7.54
C LEU A 140 1.19 -0.96 -6.85
N SER A 141 1.63 0.02 -7.64
CA SER A 141 2.18 1.29 -7.16
C SER A 141 1.33 2.44 -7.65
N CYS A 142 1.19 3.47 -6.84
CA CYS A 142 0.38 4.65 -7.13
C CYS A 142 1.15 5.93 -6.83
N GLU A 143 0.97 6.91 -7.71
CA GLU A 143 1.26 8.32 -7.46
C GLU A 143 -0.07 8.99 -7.08
N SER A 144 -0.05 9.87 -6.10
CA SER A 144 -1.19 10.70 -5.72
C SER A 144 -1.17 12.05 -6.43
N LYS A 145 -2.35 12.67 -6.50
CA LYS A 145 -2.50 14.09 -6.77
C LYS A 145 -3.53 14.66 -5.80
N LYS A 146 -3.39 15.95 -5.51
CA LYS A 146 -4.43 16.73 -4.81
C LYS A 146 -5.68 16.85 -5.70
#